data_AF-A0A3L7QBK8-F1
#
_entry.id   AF-A0A3L7QBK8-F1
#
_cell.length_a   1.000
_cell.length_b   1.000
_cell.length_c   1.000
_cell.angle_alpha   90.00
_cell.angle_beta   90.00
_cell.angle_gamma   90.00
#
_symmetry.space_group_name_H-M   'P 1'
#
loop_
_entity.id
_entity.type
_entity.pdbx_description
1 polymer ?
#
loop_
_entity_poly.entity_id
_entity_poly.type
_entity_poly.pdbx_seq_one_letter_code
_entity_poly.pdbx_strand_id
1 'polypeptide(L)'
;CKALKAAHNTGIVHRDIKPSNLLLSTNGICKLTDFGVAHVFAGDQLTATGGVIGTVEYMSPEQAQGKRVDKRSDIYALGAVMYVMLTGRPPFTGRSALDIAQKHKFGQFDSPRRVVPDIPHWLDEVVCKCLEKNPDNRYPDSYVLQLRLQEIPRKVEMAHGSGTFEFDSVDGNDETLAADGRQADPDAAGVAMRDLMKAHIENANTQTPIERVLDSTWFLVSALVAIILGGVYWWNHRTPTPEQLFAQGTALMQEEPGSGWERARREIFEPLIEQDPDTWQTQAEPHLNRIRMYELRKTLLGRRGVWLKKTAKSDGERLLQRAVQLHEFGQEDETRKILTHLVMLTQGEAESLELHQLAADLLSEMDEQAIDPEEYQLAQRTLTRARELEKAGKTKEAIPLWKGLAELYSNDPAAGEIVREAQLHIPQQLP
;
A
#
# COMPACT_ATOMS: atom_id res chain seq x y z
N CYS A 1 -14.23 15.71 5.85
CA CYS A 1 -13.10 15.67 6.80
C CYS A 1 -13.33 14.80 8.04
N LYS A 2 -14.35 15.05 8.88
CA LYS A 2 -14.57 14.26 10.12
C LYS A 2 -14.63 12.73 9.90
N ALA A 3 -15.37 12.27 8.89
CA ALA A 3 -15.45 10.85 8.54
C ALA A 3 -14.09 10.26 8.11
N LEU A 4 -13.35 10.98 7.26
CA LEU A 4 -11.99 10.60 6.85
C LEU A 4 -11.04 10.49 8.05
N LYS A 5 -11.09 11.45 8.99
CA LYS A 5 -10.29 11.42 10.21
C LYS A 5 -10.56 10.16 11.02
N ALA A 6 -11.84 9.82 11.21
CA ALA A 6 -12.23 8.63 11.96
C ALA A 6 -11.66 7.35 11.30
N ALA A 7 -11.77 7.22 9.99
CA ALA A 7 -11.21 6.08 9.25
C ALA A 7 -9.67 6.04 9.27
N HIS A 8 -9.01 7.18 9.06
CA HIS A 8 -7.55 7.27 9.07
C HIS A 8 -6.97 6.91 10.44
N ASN A 9 -7.66 7.27 11.53
CA ASN A 9 -7.26 6.91 12.90
C ASN A 9 -7.31 5.40 13.17
N THR A 10 -8.12 4.65 12.42
CA THR A 10 -8.17 3.18 12.50
C THR A 10 -7.31 2.52 11.42
N GLY A 11 -6.44 3.28 10.75
CA GLY A 11 -5.55 2.77 9.69
C GLY A 11 -6.23 2.53 8.34
N ILE A 12 -7.50 2.91 8.18
CA ILE A 12 -8.27 2.69 6.96
C ILE A 12 -8.15 3.91 6.04
N VAL A 13 -7.67 3.70 4.82
CA VAL A 13 -7.66 4.69 3.74
C VAL A 13 -8.84 4.38 2.79
N HIS A 14 -9.61 5.38 2.40
CA HIS A 14 -10.84 5.17 1.62
C HIS A 14 -10.56 4.80 0.15
N ARG A 15 -9.59 5.45 -0.49
CA ARG A 15 -9.09 5.19 -1.86
C ARG A 15 -10.07 5.44 -3.02
N ASP A 16 -11.30 5.87 -2.74
CA ASP A 16 -12.35 6.08 -3.74
C ASP A 16 -13.27 7.24 -3.31
N ILE A 17 -12.68 8.38 -2.95
CA ILE A 17 -13.46 9.57 -2.62
C ILE A 17 -13.94 10.21 -3.92
N LYS A 18 -15.26 10.24 -4.10
CA LYS A 18 -15.95 10.82 -5.26
C LYS A 18 -17.38 11.22 -4.88
N PRO A 19 -18.07 12.06 -5.67
CA PRO A 19 -19.40 12.55 -5.33
C PRO A 19 -20.43 11.45 -5.07
N SER A 20 -20.39 10.32 -5.81
CA SER A 20 -21.34 9.22 -5.62
C SER A 20 -21.22 8.51 -4.26
N ASN A 21 -20.08 8.64 -3.58
CA ASN A 21 -19.80 8.02 -2.29
C ASN A 21 -20.05 9.01 -1.12
N LEU A 22 -20.57 10.20 -1.42
CA LEU A 22 -20.91 11.24 -0.45
C LEU A 22 -22.42 11.42 -0.41
N LEU A 23 -23.08 10.82 0.59
CA LEU A 23 -24.52 10.90 0.77
C LEU A 23 -24.88 12.11 1.62
N LEU A 24 -25.77 12.98 1.11
CA LEU A 24 -26.29 14.12 1.85
C LEU A 24 -27.67 13.78 2.42
N SER A 25 -27.79 13.78 3.75
CA SER A 25 -29.08 13.66 4.43
C SER A 25 -29.91 14.95 4.28
N THR A 26 -31.23 14.84 4.38
CA THR A 26 -32.18 15.96 4.44
C THR A 26 -31.83 16.99 5.51
N ASN A 27 -31.13 16.59 6.56
CA ASN A 27 -30.71 17.47 7.65
C ASN A 27 -29.35 18.14 7.38
N GLY A 28 -28.85 18.09 6.15
CA GLY A 28 -27.56 18.69 5.76
C GLY A 28 -26.32 17.91 6.22
N ILE A 29 -26.49 16.71 6.76
CA ILE A 29 -25.37 15.87 7.22
C ILE A 29 -24.83 15.05 6.05
N CYS A 30 -23.55 15.27 5.72
CA CYS A 30 -22.83 14.44 4.75
C CYS A 30 -22.30 13.16 5.42
N LYS A 31 -22.59 12.01 4.81
CA LYS A 31 -22.13 10.68 5.21
C LYS A 31 -21.24 10.10 4.09
N LEU A 32 -20.15 9.48 4.51
CA LEU A 32 -19.21 8.81 3.61
C LEU A 32 -19.58 7.32 3.53
N THR A 33 -19.69 6.78 2.32
CA THR A 33 -20.04 5.37 2.05
C THR A 33 -18.97 4.70 1.19
N ASP A 34 -19.05 3.37 1.08
CA ASP A 34 -18.26 2.59 0.11
C ASP A 34 -16.75 2.75 0.27
N PHE A 35 -16.26 2.48 1.49
CA PHE A 35 -14.82 2.34 1.75
C PHE A 35 -14.23 1.34 0.75
N GLY A 36 -13.24 1.80 -0.02
CA GLY A 36 -12.82 1.19 -1.29
C GLY A 36 -12.14 -0.16 -1.18
N VAL A 37 -12.87 -1.20 -0.75
CA VAL A 37 -12.44 -2.61 -0.75
C VAL A 37 -12.13 -3.08 -2.20
N ALA A 38 -12.66 -2.38 -3.21
CA ALA A 38 -12.56 -2.73 -4.62
C ALA A 38 -11.34 -2.14 -5.38
N HIS A 39 -10.63 -1.14 -4.84
CA HIS A 39 -9.63 -0.38 -5.62
C HIS A 39 -8.16 -0.73 -5.34
N VAL A 40 -7.88 -1.78 -4.57
CA VAL A 40 -6.51 -2.31 -4.37
C VAL A 40 -5.91 -2.88 -5.67
N PHE A 41 -6.71 -3.09 -6.71
CA PHE A 41 -6.31 -3.81 -7.92
C PHE A 41 -6.24 -2.97 -9.21
N ALA A 42 -6.42 -1.64 -9.12
CA ALA A 42 -6.41 -0.79 -10.31
C ALA A 42 -5.01 -0.32 -10.75
N GLY A 43 -3.95 -0.67 -10.01
CA GLY A 43 -2.57 -0.31 -10.34
C GLY A 43 -2.06 -0.95 -11.64
N ASP A 44 -2.45 -2.20 -11.92
CA ASP A 44 -1.89 -2.99 -13.03
C ASP A 44 -2.84 -3.17 -14.23
N GLN A 45 -4.09 -2.69 -14.15
CA GLN A 45 -5.14 -2.99 -15.15
C GLN A 45 -5.54 -1.83 -16.07
N LEU A 46 -4.85 -0.68 -16.01
CA LEU A 46 -5.20 0.50 -16.80
C LEU A 46 -4.88 0.40 -18.31
N THR A 47 -4.31 -0.72 -18.80
CA THR A 47 -3.71 -0.78 -20.15
C THR A 47 -4.38 -1.70 -21.18
N ALA A 48 -5.34 -2.58 -20.84
CA ALA A 48 -5.69 -3.67 -21.78
C ALA A 48 -7.07 -3.63 -22.45
N THR A 49 -8.09 -2.94 -21.92
CA THR A 49 -9.40 -2.87 -22.60
C THR A 49 -10.10 -1.57 -22.26
N GLY A 50 -10.54 -0.82 -23.28
CA GLY A 50 -11.24 0.47 -23.16
C GLY A 50 -12.63 0.42 -22.52
N GLY A 51 -12.86 -0.44 -21.53
CA GLY A 51 -14.06 -0.48 -20.72
C GLY A 51 -13.82 0.20 -19.38
N VAL A 52 -14.42 1.38 -19.20
CA VAL A 52 -14.41 2.13 -17.94
C VAL A 52 -15.19 1.35 -16.88
N ILE A 53 -14.54 0.92 -15.81
CA ILE A 53 -15.20 0.67 -14.51
C ILE A 53 -14.32 1.26 -13.40
N GLY A 54 -14.49 2.58 -13.17
CA GLY A 54 -13.84 3.35 -12.10
C GLY A 54 -13.70 4.85 -12.45
N THR A 55 -14.01 5.74 -11.51
CA THR A 55 -14.07 7.20 -11.71
C THR A 55 -12.68 7.83 -11.60
N VAL A 56 -11.87 7.73 -12.66
CA VAL A 56 -10.48 8.22 -12.70
C VAL A 56 -10.32 9.73 -12.47
N GLU A 57 -11.41 10.51 -12.55
CA GLU A 57 -11.46 11.97 -12.40
C GLU A 57 -11.09 12.47 -10.99
N TYR A 58 -11.09 11.57 -9.99
CA TYR A 58 -10.79 11.88 -8.59
C TYR A 58 -9.55 11.14 -8.08
N MET A 59 -8.88 10.39 -8.95
CA MET A 59 -7.75 9.54 -8.59
C MET A 59 -6.52 10.38 -8.23
N SER A 60 -5.80 10.01 -7.17
CA SER A 60 -4.56 10.70 -6.82
C SER A 60 -3.39 10.34 -7.76
N PRO A 61 -2.36 11.20 -7.88
CA PRO A 61 -1.18 10.93 -8.70
C PRO A 61 -0.50 9.60 -8.36
N GLU A 62 -0.35 9.31 -7.08
CA GLU A 62 0.23 8.06 -6.59
C GLU A 62 -0.65 6.84 -6.88
N GLN A 63 -1.98 6.96 -6.81
CA GLN A 63 -2.89 5.90 -7.24
C GLN A 63 -2.76 5.64 -8.74
N ALA A 64 -2.72 6.69 -9.56
CA ALA A 64 -2.54 6.56 -11.00
C ALA A 64 -1.19 5.92 -11.35
N GLN A 65 -0.16 6.11 -10.53
CA GLN A 65 1.18 5.53 -10.69
C GLN A 65 1.31 4.11 -10.12
N GLY A 66 0.28 3.57 -9.46
CA GLY A 66 0.38 2.30 -8.74
C GLY A 66 1.33 2.36 -7.53
N LYS A 67 1.66 3.56 -7.04
CA LYS A 67 2.51 3.76 -5.87
C LYS A 67 1.72 3.53 -4.57
N ARG A 68 2.44 3.40 -3.46
CA ARG A 68 1.83 3.26 -2.13
C ARG A 68 0.87 4.43 -1.85
N VAL A 69 -0.37 4.06 -1.54
CA VAL A 69 -1.47 4.98 -1.23
C VAL A 69 -1.55 5.15 0.28
N ASP A 70 -1.73 6.38 0.76
CA ASP A 70 -1.91 6.69 2.17
C ASP A 70 -3.08 7.68 2.38
N LYS A 71 -3.29 8.13 3.62
CA LYS A 71 -4.35 9.07 3.98
C LYS A 71 -4.36 10.37 3.15
N ARG A 72 -3.21 10.78 2.61
CA ARG A 72 -3.06 12.00 1.80
C ARG A 72 -3.55 11.80 0.36
N SER A 73 -3.74 10.55 -0.07
CA SER A 73 -4.45 10.23 -1.31
C SER A 73 -5.93 10.58 -1.21
N ASP A 74 -6.57 10.29 -0.08
CA ASP A 74 -7.97 10.69 0.16
C ASP A 74 -8.11 12.22 0.25
N ILE A 75 -7.08 12.92 0.74
CA ILE A 75 -7.05 14.40 0.77
C ILE A 75 -7.01 14.97 -0.66
N TYR A 76 -6.23 14.36 -1.55
CA TYR A 76 -6.20 14.75 -2.96
C TYR A 76 -7.57 14.56 -3.62
N ALA A 77 -8.15 13.38 -3.45
CA ALA A 77 -9.45 13.05 -4.03
C ALA A 77 -10.56 13.97 -3.48
N LEU A 78 -10.53 14.29 -2.18
CA LEU A 78 -11.41 15.30 -1.59
C LEU A 78 -11.17 16.69 -2.20
N GLY A 79 -9.92 17.06 -2.47
CA GLY A 79 -9.54 18.27 -3.20
C GLY A 79 -10.20 18.34 -4.58
N ALA A 80 -10.19 17.22 -5.33
CA ALA A 80 -10.85 17.12 -6.63
C ALA A 80 -12.37 17.24 -6.52
N VAL A 81 -12.99 16.64 -5.48
CA VAL A 81 -14.42 16.83 -5.20
C VAL A 81 -14.74 18.29 -4.89
N MET A 82 -13.96 18.95 -4.03
CA MET A 82 -14.14 20.38 -3.72
C MET A 82 -13.99 21.25 -4.97
N TYR A 83 -13.04 20.92 -5.85
CA TYR A 83 -12.88 21.58 -7.13
C TYR A 83 -14.15 21.51 -7.99
N VAL A 84 -14.76 20.32 -8.12
CA VAL A 84 -16.02 20.14 -8.84
C VAL A 84 -17.16 20.94 -8.20
N MET A 85 -17.26 20.89 -6.87
CA MET A 85 -18.31 21.63 -6.14
C MET A 85 -18.22 23.14 -6.38
N LEU A 86 -17.00 23.67 -6.57
CA LEU A 86 -16.75 25.09 -6.77
C LEU A 86 -16.85 25.53 -8.23
N THR A 87 -16.44 24.69 -9.17
CA THR A 87 -16.27 25.07 -10.58
C THR A 87 -17.28 24.40 -11.52
N GLY A 88 -18.03 23.41 -11.04
CA GLY A 88 -18.94 22.59 -11.83
C GLY A 88 -18.26 21.55 -12.74
N ARG A 89 -16.93 21.49 -12.77
CA ARG A 89 -16.16 20.55 -13.61
C ARG A 89 -15.00 19.92 -12.83
N PRO A 90 -14.54 18.71 -13.17
CA PRO A 90 -13.35 18.14 -12.53
C PRO A 90 -12.09 18.92 -12.91
N PRO A 91 -11.01 18.82 -12.10
CA PRO A 91 -9.75 19.52 -12.37
C PRO A 91 -9.12 19.09 -13.70
N PHE A 92 -9.36 17.84 -14.11
CA PHE A 92 -8.90 17.29 -15.38
C PHE A 92 -10.03 16.58 -16.10
N THR A 93 -10.14 16.83 -17.40
CA THR A 93 -10.99 16.08 -18.34
C THR A 93 -10.12 15.48 -19.44
N GLY A 94 -10.59 14.43 -20.10
CA GLY A 94 -9.82 13.75 -21.13
C GLY A 94 -10.65 12.87 -22.04
N ARG A 95 -10.06 12.43 -23.14
CA ARG A 95 -10.74 11.58 -24.14
C ARG A 95 -10.80 10.10 -23.73
N SER A 96 -9.97 9.71 -22.77
CA SER A 96 -9.91 8.35 -22.23
C SER A 96 -9.53 8.38 -20.74
N ALA A 97 -9.80 7.27 -20.05
CA ALA A 97 -9.44 7.14 -18.64
C ALA A 97 -7.93 7.25 -18.40
N LEU A 98 -7.13 6.72 -19.33
CA LEU A 98 -5.67 6.83 -19.31
C LEU A 98 -5.19 8.27 -19.46
N ASP A 99 -5.81 9.06 -20.36
CA ASP A 99 -5.50 10.49 -20.54
C ASP A 99 -5.75 11.28 -19.25
N ILE A 100 -6.90 11.05 -18.61
CA ILE A 100 -7.24 11.69 -17.32
C ILE A 100 -6.24 11.28 -16.24
N ALA A 101 -5.89 10.00 -16.13
CA ALA A 101 -4.89 9.52 -15.17
C ALA A 101 -3.51 10.15 -15.39
N GLN A 102 -3.07 10.29 -16.65
CA GLN A 102 -1.82 11.00 -16.99
C GLN A 102 -1.85 12.47 -16.58
N LYS A 103 -2.99 13.15 -16.76
CA LYS A 103 -3.18 14.54 -16.30
C LYS A 103 -3.14 14.65 -14.77
N HIS A 104 -3.70 13.68 -14.05
CA HIS A 104 -3.51 13.63 -12.59
C HIS A 104 -2.04 13.46 -12.21
N LYS A 105 -1.25 12.65 -12.94
CA LYS A 105 0.19 12.47 -12.68
C LYS A 105 1.01 13.73 -12.94
N PHE A 106 0.85 14.34 -14.10
CA PHE A 106 1.80 15.32 -14.64
C PHE A 106 1.16 16.64 -15.06
N GLY A 107 -0.15 16.65 -15.29
CA GLY A 107 -0.87 17.82 -15.79
C GLY A 107 -1.03 18.90 -14.73
N GLN A 108 -1.08 20.14 -15.19
CA GLN A 108 -1.38 21.31 -14.39
C GLN A 108 -2.86 21.66 -14.55
N PHE A 109 -3.56 21.94 -13.45
CA PHE A 109 -4.98 22.33 -13.47
C PHE A 109 -5.10 23.85 -13.31
N ASP A 110 -6.17 24.44 -13.84
CA ASP A 110 -6.51 25.83 -13.56
C ASP A 110 -6.96 25.96 -12.12
N SER A 111 -6.48 26.96 -11.38
CA SER A 111 -6.98 27.21 -10.03
C SER A 111 -8.50 27.46 -10.04
N PRO A 112 -9.27 27.01 -9.02
CA PRO A 112 -10.69 27.26 -8.93
C PRO A 112 -11.08 28.72 -9.21
N ARG A 113 -10.33 29.67 -8.65
CA ARG A 113 -10.58 31.11 -8.81
C ARG A 113 -10.35 31.63 -10.23
N ARG A 114 -9.52 30.95 -11.03
CA ARG A 114 -9.37 31.25 -12.46
C ARG A 114 -10.63 30.87 -13.26
N VAL A 115 -11.36 29.85 -12.80
CA VAL A 115 -12.62 29.40 -13.41
C VAL A 115 -13.82 30.19 -12.89
N VAL A 116 -13.86 30.45 -11.58
CA VAL A 116 -14.92 31.21 -10.91
C VAL A 116 -14.27 32.30 -10.04
N PRO A 117 -14.17 33.55 -10.54
CA PRO A 117 -13.45 34.66 -9.88
C PRO A 117 -13.92 35.01 -8.46
N ASP A 118 -15.20 34.74 -8.17
CA ASP A 118 -15.84 35.06 -6.88
C ASP A 118 -15.38 34.14 -5.73
N ILE A 119 -14.65 33.06 -6.02
CA ILE A 119 -14.12 32.17 -4.99
C ILE A 119 -13.08 32.93 -4.14
N PRO A 120 -13.24 32.96 -2.80
CA PRO A 120 -12.27 33.58 -1.91
C PRO A 120 -10.88 32.96 -2.07
N HIS A 121 -9.84 33.80 -2.09
CA HIS A 121 -8.45 33.34 -2.24
C HIS A 121 -8.07 32.24 -1.23
N TRP A 122 -8.51 32.35 0.03
CA TRP A 122 -8.18 31.35 1.05
C TRP A 122 -8.78 29.97 0.74
N LEU A 123 -9.93 29.90 0.08
CA LEU A 123 -10.54 28.65 -0.33
C LEU A 123 -9.82 28.07 -1.56
N ASP A 124 -9.46 28.92 -2.51
CA ASP A 124 -8.64 28.56 -3.68
C ASP A 124 -7.31 27.92 -3.26
N GLU A 125 -6.61 28.54 -2.30
CA GLU A 125 -5.33 28.05 -1.77
C GLU A 125 -5.47 26.67 -1.11
N VAL A 126 -6.53 26.46 -0.31
CA VAL A 126 -6.79 25.16 0.33
C VAL A 126 -7.02 24.07 -0.71
N VAL A 127 -7.83 24.34 -1.74
CA VAL A 127 -8.12 23.37 -2.80
C VAL A 127 -6.87 23.07 -3.63
N CYS A 128 -6.11 24.10 -4.02
CA CYS A 128 -4.86 23.95 -4.75
C CYS A 128 -3.85 23.12 -3.96
N LYS A 129 -3.70 23.37 -2.64
CA LYS A 129 -2.81 22.60 -1.77
C LYS A 129 -3.25 21.13 -1.61
N CYS A 130 -4.55 20.84 -1.61
CA CYS A 130 -5.02 19.45 -1.63
C CYS A 130 -4.63 18.72 -2.92
N LEU A 131 -4.62 19.44 -4.05
CA LEU A 131 -4.34 18.93 -5.39
C LEU A 131 -2.85 18.95 -5.78
N GLU A 132 -1.96 19.20 -4.82
CA GLU A 132 -0.52 19.09 -5.00
C GLU A 132 -0.11 17.68 -5.46
N LYS A 133 0.86 17.60 -6.38
CA LYS A 133 1.25 16.32 -6.98
C LYS A 133 2.01 15.46 -5.98
N ASN A 134 2.95 16.05 -5.25
CA ASN A 134 3.66 15.38 -4.18
C ASN A 134 2.75 15.29 -2.93
N PRO A 135 2.45 14.09 -2.38
CA PRO A 135 1.71 13.94 -1.14
C PRO A 135 2.29 14.73 0.05
N ASP A 136 3.60 14.91 0.12
CA ASP A 136 4.26 15.65 1.21
C ASP A 136 3.93 17.15 1.21
N ASN A 137 3.54 17.71 0.05
CA ASN A 137 3.16 19.12 -0.07
C ASN A 137 1.68 19.36 0.31
N ARG A 138 0.89 18.28 0.48
CA ARG A 138 -0.52 18.35 0.86
C ARG A 138 -0.68 18.54 2.36
N TYR A 139 -1.92 18.63 2.83
CA TYR A 139 -2.18 18.55 4.27
C TYR A 139 -1.80 17.16 4.80
N PRO A 140 -1.15 17.07 5.97
CA PRO A 140 -0.68 15.80 6.52
C PRO A 140 -1.81 14.88 7.01
N ASP A 141 -2.97 15.45 7.34
CA ASP A 141 -4.16 14.72 7.72
C ASP A 141 -5.45 15.53 7.46
N SER A 142 -6.58 14.84 7.54
CA SER A 142 -7.90 15.41 7.31
C SER A 142 -8.38 16.32 8.45
N TYR A 143 -7.76 16.28 9.63
CA TYR A 143 -8.05 17.17 10.74
C TYR A 143 -7.45 18.56 10.52
N VAL A 144 -6.19 18.65 10.08
CA VAL A 144 -5.55 19.91 9.70
C VAL A 144 -6.32 20.58 8.56
N LEU A 145 -6.73 19.81 7.54
CA LEU A 145 -7.58 20.32 6.47
C LEU A 145 -8.91 20.86 7.02
N GLN A 146 -9.54 20.15 7.96
CA GLN A 146 -10.79 20.60 8.58
C GLN A 146 -10.62 21.96 9.27
N LEU A 147 -9.57 22.13 10.06
CA LEU A 147 -9.30 23.40 10.75
C LEU A 147 -9.13 24.54 9.75
N ARG A 148 -8.37 24.32 8.67
CA ARG A 148 -8.21 25.34 7.61
C ARG A 148 -9.52 25.71 6.94
N LEU A 149 -10.38 24.74 6.64
CA LEU A 149 -11.70 25.03 6.07
C LEU A 149 -12.61 25.82 7.03
N GLN A 150 -12.53 25.54 8.34
CA GLN A 150 -13.31 26.25 9.37
C GLN A 150 -12.84 27.70 9.58
N GLU A 151 -11.59 28.03 9.29
CA GLU A 151 -11.05 29.39 9.37
C GLU A 151 -11.57 30.30 8.23
N ILE A 152 -11.95 29.74 7.09
CA ILE A 152 -12.27 30.51 5.87
C ILE A 152 -13.45 31.46 6.07
N PRO A 153 -14.63 31.04 6.58
CA PRO A 153 -15.76 31.95 6.75
C PRO A 153 -15.39 33.19 7.58
N ARG A 154 -14.63 33.00 8.67
CA ARG A 154 -14.15 34.10 9.50
C ARG A 154 -13.24 35.07 8.74
N LYS A 155 -12.33 34.54 7.91
CA LYS A 155 -11.44 35.38 7.08
C LYS A 155 -12.24 36.17 6.04
N VAL A 156 -13.24 35.54 5.44
CA VAL A 156 -14.16 36.19 4.47
C VAL A 156 -14.96 37.31 5.13
N GLU A 157 -15.52 37.08 6.32
CA GLU A 157 -16.22 38.11 7.11
C GLU A 157 -15.32 39.30 7.44
N MET A 158 -14.08 39.04 7.90
CA MET A 158 -13.11 40.10 8.19
C MET A 158 -12.73 40.90 6.93
N ALA A 159 -12.63 40.25 5.77
CA ALA A 159 -12.33 40.92 4.50
C ALA A 159 -13.45 41.87 4.07
N HIS A 160 -14.71 41.42 4.19
CA HIS A 160 -15.87 42.22 3.84
C HIS A 160 -16.17 43.32 4.88
N GLY A 161 -15.83 43.10 6.15
CA GLY A 161 -15.99 44.10 7.23
C GLY A 161 -14.94 45.22 7.22
N SER A 162 -13.87 45.10 6.42
CA SER A 162 -12.79 46.10 6.32
C SER A 162 -13.01 47.12 5.18
N GLY A 163 -14.16 47.06 4.49
CA GLY A 163 -14.45 47.80 3.25
C GLY A 163 -15.03 49.21 3.40
N THR A 164 -14.81 49.89 4.53
CA THR A 164 -15.14 51.32 4.70
C THR A 164 -14.02 52.04 5.46
N PHE A 165 -12.94 52.36 4.76
CA PHE A 165 -12.12 53.52 5.09
C PHE A 165 -12.15 54.42 3.87
N GLU A 166 -13.08 55.38 3.90
CA GLU A 166 -13.04 56.55 3.03
C GLU A 166 -11.71 57.26 3.25
N PHE A 167 -10.92 57.36 2.18
CA PHE A 167 -9.77 58.25 2.15
C PHE A 167 -10.34 59.66 1.95
N ASP A 168 -10.57 60.36 3.06
CA ASP A 168 -11.00 61.75 3.02
C ASP A 168 -9.84 62.61 2.51
N SER A 169 -10.00 63.09 1.29
CA SER A 169 -9.13 64.09 0.67
C SER A 169 -9.31 65.42 1.39
N VAL A 170 -8.36 65.80 2.24
CA VAL A 170 -8.29 67.17 2.76
C VAL A 170 -7.37 67.99 1.87
N ASP A 171 -8.05 68.90 1.16
CA ASP A 171 -7.55 69.98 0.33
C ASP A 171 -6.68 70.96 1.14
N GLY A 172 -5.77 71.62 0.43
CA GLY A 172 -4.72 72.45 1.01
C GLY A 172 -5.17 73.72 1.71
N ASN A 173 -4.26 74.25 2.53
CA ASN A 173 -4.12 75.68 2.75
C ASN A 173 -2.64 76.04 2.89
N ASP A 174 -2.22 76.91 1.98
CA ASP A 174 -1.03 77.76 2.07
C ASP A 174 -1.03 78.52 3.40
N GLU A 175 0.04 78.39 4.19
CA GLU A 175 0.55 79.52 4.97
C GLU A 175 2.08 79.55 4.90
N THR A 176 2.55 80.50 4.12
CA THR A 176 3.93 80.91 3.93
C THR A 176 4.43 81.61 5.20
N LEU A 177 5.44 81.05 5.87
CA LEU A 177 6.28 81.80 6.82
C LEU A 177 7.74 81.66 6.40
N ALA A 178 8.30 82.77 5.94
CA ALA A 178 9.68 82.89 5.53
C ALA A 178 10.61 83.22 6.71
N ALA A 179 11.83 82.68 6.59
CA ALA A 179 13.11 83.16 7.10
C ALA A 179 13.42 83.10 8.61
N ASP A 180 14.40 82.25 8.97
CA ASP A 180 15.66 82.79 9.48
C ASP A 180 16.85 81.91 9.06
N GLY A 181 17.91 82.55 8.57
CA GLY A 181 19.08 81.92 8.00
C GLY A 181 20.14 81.64 9.05
N ARG A 182 20.60 80.38 9.12
CA ARG A 182 21.93 80.04 9.63
C ARG A 182 22.56 79.00 8.72
N GLN A 183 23.62 79.40 8.04
CA GLN A 183 24.54 78.50 7.34
C GLN A 183 25.10 77.48 8.34
N ALA A 184 24.86 76.21 8.08
CA ALA A 184 25.50 75.09 8.75
C ALA A 184 26.80 74.74 8.00
N ASP A 185 27.89 74.70 8.77
CA ASP A 185 29.25 74.38 8.37
C ASP A 185 29.39 72.90 7.95
N PRO A 186 29.90 72.56 6.75
CA PRO A 186 29.94 71.18 6.23
C PRO A 186 30.89 70.23 6.98
N ASP A 187 31.84 70.74 7.76
CA ASP A 187 32.93 69.93 8.34
C ASP A 187 32.58 69.28 9.69
N ALA A 188 31.49 69.66 10.34
CA ALA A 188 31.06 69.07 11.62
C ALA A 188 30.40 67.69 11.46
N ALA A 189 29.75 67.42 10.33
CA ALA A 189 29.05 66.16 10.06
C ALA A 189 30.02 65.00 9.78
N GLY A 190 31.20 65.29 9.20
CA GLY A 190 32.21 64.28 8.89
C GLY A 190 32.92 63.70 10.12
N VAL A 191 33.12 64.52 11.16
CA VAL A 191 33.79 64.09 12.40
C VAL A 191 32.84 63.25 13.27
N ALA A 192 31.58 63.66 13.39
CA ALA A 192 30.57 62.91 14.12
C ALA A 192 30.29 61.52 13.51
N MET A 193 30.25 61.42 12.18
CA MET A 193 30.07 60.15 11.47
C MET A 193 31.28 59.22 11.66
N ARG A 194 32.50 59.76 11.73
CA ARG A 194 33.73 58.98 11.95
C ARG A 194 33.85 58.45 13.37
N ASP A 195 33.44 59.23 14.36
CA ASP A 195 33.44 58.83 15.77
C ASP A 195 32.29 57.86 16.09
N LEU A 196 31.13 57.99 15.44
CA LEU A 196 30.05 57.00 15.49
C LEU A 196 30.44 55.67 14.82
N MET A 197 31.17 55.70 13.70
CA MET A 197 31.69 54.50 13.05
C MET A 197 32.74 53.79 13.92
N LYS A 198 33.63 54.53 14.59
CA LYS A 198 34.58 53.95 15.55
C LYS A 198 33.89 53.32 16.77
N ALA A 199 32.86 53.97 17.31
CA ALA A 199 32.08 53.44 18.43
C ALA A 199 31.25 52.18 18.06
N HIS A 200 30.82 52.05 16.80
CA HIS A 200 30.16 50.83 16.31
C HIS A 200 31.12 49.68 16.03
N ILE A 201 32.39 49.97 15.69
CA ILE A 201 33.42 48.96 15.43
C ILE A 201 33.96 48.37 16.74
N GLU A 202 34.03 49.14 17.83
CA GLU A 202 34.48 48.62 19.14
C GLU A 202 33.44 47.72 19.83
N ASN A 203 32.15 47.82 19.50
CA ASN A 203 31.09 46.98 20.07
C ASN A 203 30.74 45.72 19.25
N ALA A 204 31.43 45.46 18.14
CA ALA A 204 31.16 44.31 17.26
C ALA A 204 32.10 43.12 17.49
N ASN A 205 32.91 43.09 18.55
CA ASN A 205 33.90 42.02 18.74
C ASN A 205 34.00 41.48 20.17
N THR A 206 32.88 41.05 20.73
CA THR A 206 32.87 40.08 21.84
C THR A 206 32.42 38.73 21.33
N GLN A 207 33.18 38.13 20.42
CA GLN A 207 33.03 36.70 20.12
C GLN A 207 33.38 35.90 21.36
N THR A 208 32.45 35.07 21.82
CA THR A 208 32.70 34.12 22.91
C THR A 208 33.81 33.15 22.49
N PRO A 209 34.60 32.60 23.42
CA PRO A 209 35.71 31.69 23.08
C PRO A 209 35.25 30.45 22.29
N ILE A 210 33.97 30.08 22.39
CA ILE A 210 33.36 28.95 21.67
C ILE A 210 33.13 29.31 20.19
N GLU A 211 32.61 30.49 19.89
CA GLU A 211 32.36 30.94 18.51
C GLU A 211 33.66 31.03 17.70
N ARG A 212 34.76 31.43 18.34
CA ARG A 212 36.08 31.50 17.71
C ARG A 212 36.67 30.12 17.36
N VAL A 213 36.29 29.08 18.11
CA VAL A 213 36.68 27.70 17.82
C VAL A 213 35.80 27.12 16.71
N LEU A 214 34.51 27.43 16.71
CA LEU A 214 33.56 26.98 15.69
C LEU A 214 33.82 27.61 14.30
N ASP A 215 34.28 28.87 14.25
CA ASP A 215 34.66 29.55 13.01
C ASP A 215 36.09 29.21 12.53
N SER A 216 36.83 28.42 13.30
CA SER A 216 38.16 27.97 12.89
C SER A 216 38.04 27.00 11.71
N THR A 217 38.64 27.37 10.57
CA THR A 217 38.68 26.54 9.36
C THR A 217 39.20 25.11 9.68
N TRP A 218 40.15 25.00 10.59
CA TRP A 218 40.70 23.70 11.01
C TRP A 218 39.71 22.87 11.86
N PHE A 219 38.88 23.52 12.69
CA PHE A 219 37.81 22.84 13.42
C PHE A 219 36.74 22.31 12.46
N LEU A 220 36.31 23.12 11.49
CA LEU A 220 35.33 22.68 10.48
C LEU A 220 35.86 21.52 9.62
N VAL A 221 37.13 21.56 9.21
CA VAL A 221 37.76 20.48 8.44
C VAL A 221 37.85 19.20 9.27
N SER A 222 38.26 19.28 10.52
CA SER A 222 38.33 18.10 11.41
C SER A 222 36.96 17.53 11.76
N ALA A 223 35.94 18.37 11.95
CA ALA A 223 34.56 17.94 12.12
C ALA A 223 34.02 17.23 10.87
N LEU A 224 34.31 17.75 9.68
CA LEU A 224 33.93 17.11 8.42
C LEU A 224 34.59 15.74 8.24
N VAL A 225 35.89 15.62 8.56
CA VAL A 225 36.61 14.35 8.54
C VAL A 225 36.02 13.36 9.54
N ALA A 226 35.67 13.80 10.74
CA ALA A 226 35.02 12.95 11.74
C ALA A 226 33.64 12.46 11.29
N ILE A 227 32.86 13.30 10.60
CA ILE A 227 31.56 12.91 10.02
C ILE A 227 31.76 11.87 8.91
N ILE A 228 32.75 12.07 8.03
CA ILE A 228 33.05 11.11 6.95
C ILE A 228 33.52 9.78 7.54
N LEU A 229 34.46 9.79 8.48
CA LEU A 229 34.96 8.58 9.14
C LEU A 229 33.85 7.87 9.94
N GLY A 230 32.98 8.64 10.62
CA GLY A 230 31.80 8.10 11.28
C GLY A 230 30.82 7.47 10.31
N GLY A 231 30.58 8.09 9.15
CA GLY A 231 29.75 7.55 8.08
C GLY A 231 30.31 6.25 7.49
N VAL A 232 31.62 6.19 7.23
CA VAL A 232 32.31 4.99 6.73
C VAL A 232 32.29 3.87 7.77
N TYR A 233 32.57 4.19 9.04
CA TYR A 233 32.51 3.23 10.14
C TYR A 233 31.11 2.63 10.30
N TRP A 234 30.09 3.49 10.25
CA TRP A 234 28.69 3.09 10.34
C TRP A 234 28.24 2.25 9.14
N TRP A 235 28.68 2.57 7.93
CA TRP A 235 28.41 1.77 6.73
C TRP A 235 29.01 0.36 6.84
N ASN A 236 30.28 0.26 7.25
CA ASN A 236 30.98 -1.02 7.35
C ASN A 236 30.45 -1.91 8.49
N HIS A 237 29.84 -1.33 9.53
CA HIS A 237 29.26 -2.07 10.66
C HIS A 237 27.75 -2.35 10.48
N ARG A 238 27.13 -1.92 9.36
CA ARG A 238 25.69 -2.12 9.09
C ARG A 238 25.36 -3.07 7.96
N THR A 239 26.32 -3.54 7.17
CA THR A 239 26.07 -4.55 6.15
C THR A 239 26.10 -5.95 6.81
N PRO A 240 24.96 -6.61 7.04
CA PRO A 240 24.93 -7.97 7.58
C PRO A 240 25.68 -8.94 6.67
N THR A 241 26.28 -10.00 7.24
CA THR A 241 26.98 -11.03 6.45
C THR A 241 25.98 -11.82 5.60
N PRO A 242 26.42 -12.47 4.49
CA PRO A 242 25.55 -13.30 3.67
C PRO A 242 24.79 -14.38 4.47
N GLU A 243 25.42 -15.00 5.47
CA GLU A 243 24.74 -16.00 6.31
C GLU A 243 23.67 -15.36 7.22
N GLN A 244 23.95 -14.16 7.75
CA GLN A 244 22.99 -13.40 8.56
C GLN A 244 21.79 -12.92 7.73
N LEU A 245 22.02 -12.55 6.46
CA LEU A 245 20.97 -12.22 5.51
C LEU A 245 20.12 -13.46 5.20
N PHE A 246 20.74 -14.60 4.90
CA PHE A 246 20.02 -15.84 4.65
C PHE A 246 19.14 -16.23 5.84
N ALA A 247 19.67 -16.17 7.06
CA ALA A 247 18.91 -16.44 8.28
C ALA A 247 17.70 -15.50 8.47
N GLN A 248 17.84 -14.22 8.11
CA GLN A 248 16.72 -13.27 8.10
C GLN A 248 15.66 -13.65 7.05
N GLY A 249 16.09 -14.08 5.86
CA GLY A 249 15.19 -14.58 4.81
C GLY A 249 14.40 -15.80 5.27
N THR A 250 15.08 -16.77 5.89
CA THR A 250 14.43 -17.96 6.46
C THR A 250 13.45 -17.59 7.58
N ALA A 251 13.77 -16.62 8.43
CA ALA A 251 12.85 -16.15 9.47
C ALA A 251 11.57 -15.54 8.87
N LEU A 252 11.68 -14.75 7.81
CA LEU A 252 10.52 -14.22 7.08
C LEU A 252 9.65 -15.33 6.47
N MET A 253 10.26 -16.46 6.09
CA MET A 253 9.53 -17.63 5.58
C MET A 253 8.75 -18.40 6.66
N GLN A 254 9.05 -18.17 7.95
CA GLN A 254 8.29 -18.75 9.07
C GLN A 254 7.04 -17.94 9.42
N GLU A 255 6.96 -16.68 8.98
CA GLU A 255 5.78 -15.84 9.14
C GLU A 255 4.65 -16.25 8.18
N GLU A 256 3.45 -15.69 8.40
CA GLU A 256 2.31 -15.94 7.53
C GLU A 256 2.62 -15.58 6.05
N PRO A 257 2.22 -16.45 5.09
CA PRO A 257 2.47 -16.22 3.67
C PRO A 257 1.91 -14.88 3.18
N GLY A 258 2.76 -14.02 2.62
CA GLY A 258 2.35 -12.67 2.23
C GLY A 258 3.50 -11.78 1.76
N SER A 259 3.48 -10.50 2.16
CA SER A 259 4.51 -9.54 1.75
C SER A 259 5.91 -9.83 2.32
N GLY A 260 5.99 -10.57 3.43
CA GLY A 260 7.26 -10.99 4.02
C GLY A 260 8.03 -11.95 3.13
N TRP A 261 7.33 -12.91 2.51
CA TRP A 261 7.90 -13.91 1.60
C TRP A 261 8.42 -13.27 0.31
N GLU A 262 7.66 -12.35 -0.28
CA GLU A 262 8.09 -11.57 -1.46
C GLU A 262 9.36 -10.76 -1.18
N ARG A 263 9.46 -10.18 0.01
CA ARG A 263 10.68 -9.47 0.44
C ARG A 263 11.84 -10.45 0.63
N ALA A 264 11.61 -11.61 1.24
CA ALA A 264 12.64 -12.63 1.40
C ALA A 264 13.20 -13.09 0.04
N ARG A 265 12.35 -13.29 -0.97
CA ARG A 265 12.77 -13.58 -2.34
C ARG A 265 13.64 -12.47 -2.93
N ARG A 266 13.08 -11.26 -3.06
CA ARG A 266 13.69 -10.17 -3.85
C ARG A 266 14.87 -9.51 -3.15
N GLU A 267 14.82 -9.36 -1.83
CA GLU A 267 15.81 -8.59 -1.07
C GLU A 267 16.90 -9.48 -0.45
N ILE A 268 16.70 -10.81 -0.42
CA ILE A 268 17.61 -11.73 0.26
C ILE A 268 18.02 -12.90 -0.65
N PHE A 269 17.09 -13.79 -1.03
CA PHE A 269 17.44 -15.03 -1.73
C PHE A 269 17.98 -14.80 -3.15
N GLU A 270 17.30 -14.00 -3.98
CA GLU A 270 17.75 -13.71 -5.36
C GLU A 270 19.11 -12.99 -5.37
N PRO A 271 19.35 -11.92 -4.57
CA PRO A 271 20.67 -11.29 -4.49
C PRO A 271 21.79 -12.19 -3.99
N LEU A 272 21.50 -13.11 -3.04
CA LEU A 272 22.51 -14.06 -2.55
C LEU A 272 22.91 -15.06 -3.65
N ILE A 273 21.95 -15.55 -4.44
CA ILE A 273 22.23 -16.40 -5.60
C ILE A 273 23.02 -15.63 -6.66
N GLU A 274 22.67 -14.37 -6.94
CA GLU A 274 23.43 -13.55 -7.89
C GLU A 274 24.89 -13.32 -7.46
N GLN A 275 25.13 -13.24 -6.14
CA GLN A 275 26.46 -13.05 -5.59
C GLN A 275 27.31 -14.33 -5.63
N ASP A 276 26.75 -15.47 -5.25
CA ASP A 276 27.42 -16.78 -5.27
C ASP A 276 26.41 -17.91 -5.58
N PRO A 277 26.22 -18.24 -6.86
CA PRO A 277 25.25 -19.25 -7.28
C PRO A 277 25.55 -20.65 -6.71
N ASP A 278 26.83 -21.04 -6.67
CA ASP A 278 27.24 -22.39 -6.29
C ASP A 278 26.88 -22.71 -4.83
N THR A 279 27.00 -21.72 -3.95
CA THR A 279 26.71 -21.87 -2.52
C THR A 279 25.22 -21.72 -2.21
N TRP A 280 24.57 -20.70 -2.77
CA TRP A 280 23.23 -20.28 -2.31
C TRP A 280 22.08 -20.88 -3.11
N GLN A 281 22.29 -21.29 -4.37
CA GLN A 281 21.21 -21.83 -5.19
C GLN A 281 20.58 -23.06 -4.52
N THR A 282 21.40 -24.05 -4.14
CA THR A 282 20.92 -25.28 -3.48
C THR A 282 20.20 -25.00 -2.15
N GLN A 283 20.63 -23.98 -1.40
CA GLN A 283 20.07 -23.65 -0.09
C GLN A 283 18.79 -22.82 -0.18
N ALA A 284 18.71 -21.91 -1.15
CA ALA A 284 17.58 -21.01 -1.33
C ALA A 284 16.44 -21.63 -2.19
N GLU A 285 16.74 -22.60 -3.05
CA GLU A 285 15.77 -23.23 -3.96
C GLU A 285 14.49 -23.73 -3.26
N PRO A 286 14.56 -24.45 -2.11
CA PRO A 286 13.34 -24.91 -1.43
C PRO A 286 12.45 -23.76 -0.97
N HIS A 287 13.06 -22.66 -0.51
CA HIS A 287 12.33 -21.47 -0.11
C HIS A 287 11.71 -20.75 -1.31
N LEU A 288 12.47 -20.61 -2.40
CA LEU A 288 11.99 -20.00 -3.64
C LEU A 288 10.84 -20.79 -4.26
N ASN A 289 10.90 -22.12 -4.25
CA ASN A 289 9.82 -22.99 -4.72
C ASN A 289 8.56 -22.80 -3.87
N ARG A 290 8.69 -22.73 -2.54
CA ARG A 290 7.57 -22.47 -1.64
C ARG A 290 6.91 -21.10 -1.89
N ILE A 291 7.72 -20.07 -2.18
CA ILE A 291 7.23 -18.73 -2.56
C ILE A 291 6.50 -18.80 -3.91
N ARG A 292 7.09 -19.46 -4.91
CA ARG A 292 6.50 -19.65 -6.25
C ARG A 292 5.18 -20.42 -6.17
N MET A 293 5.09 -21.44 -5.32
CA MET A 293 3.88 -22.21 -5.07
C MET A 293 2.80 -21.36 -4.39
N TYR A 294 3.17 -20.55 -3.40
CA TYR A 294 2.24 -19.60 -2.78
C TYR A 294 1.73 -18.55 -3.78
N GLU A 295 2.61 -17.98 -4.60
CA GLU A 295 2.23 -17.06 -5.67
C GLU A 295 1.28 -17.73 -6.66
N LEU A 296 1.58 -18.97 -7.08
CA LEU A 296 0.72 -19.75 -7.97
C LEU A 296 -0.65 -20.01 -7.32
N ARG A 297 -0.69 -20.55 -6.10
CA ARG A 297 -1.92 -20.77 -5.32
C ARG A 297 -2.70 -19.47 -5.19
N LYS A 298 -2.07 -18.36 -4.79
CA LYS A 298 -2.68 -17.03 -4.72
C LYS A 298 -3.19 -16.54 -6.08
N THR A 299 -2.56 -16.90 -7.18
CA THR A 299 -3.01 -16.52 -8.53
C THR A 299 -4.19 -17.38 -8.99
N LEU A 300 -4.23 -18.66 -8.58
CA LEU A 300 -5.31 -19.61 -8.86
C LEU A 300 -6.54 -19.37 -7.98
N LEU A 301 -6.34 -19.09 -6.69
CA LEU A 301 -7.35 -18.89 -5.64
C LEU A 301 -7.75 -17.42 -5.44
N GLY A 302 -6.86 -16.48 -5.74
CA GLY A 302 -7.00 -15.05 -5.45
C GLY A 302 -7.90 -14.31 -6.42
N ARG A 303 -9.14 -14.78 -6.53
CA ARG A 303 -10.39 -14.10 -6.93
C ARG A 303 -11.30 -15.18 -7.50
N ARG A 304 -12.49 -15.32 -6.91
CA ARG A 304 -13.67 -15.81 -7.63
C ARG A 304 -13.69 -15.18 -9.04
N GLY A 305 -13.21 -15.91 -10.04
CA GLY A 305 -13.43 -15.62 -11.46
C GLY A 305 -12.33 -14.97 -12.32
N VAL A 306 -11.04 -14.84 -11.93
CA VAL A 306 -10.06 -14.12 -12.81
C VAL A 306 -9.03 -14.99 -13.54
N TRP A 307 -8.77 -16.25 -13.15
CA TRP A 307 -8.13 -17.20 -14.07
C TRP A 307 -9.11 -17.77 -15.14
N LEU A 308 -10.41 -17.48 -15.04
CA LEU A 308 -11.39 -17.75 -16.11
C LEU A 308 -11.31 -16.78 -17.31
N LYS A 309 -10.30 -15.88 -17.37
CA LYS A 309 -10.15 -14.90 -18.46
C LYS A 309 -8.77 -14.76 -19.09
N LYS A 310 -7.72 -15.44 -18.60
CA LYS A 310 -6.52 -15.69 -19.40
C LYS A 310 -6.73 -17.06 -20.03
N THR A 311 -6.88 -17.14 -21.34
CA THR A 311 -6.73 -18.43 -22.04
C THR A 311 -5.41 -19.02 -21.57
N ALA A 312 -5.43 -20.17 -20.91
CA ALA A 312 -4.21 -20.94 -20.70
C ALA A 312 -3.42 -20.96 -21.99
N LYS A 313 -2.13 -20.63 -21.90
CA LYS A 313 -1.28 -20.54 -23.08
C LYS A 313 -0.96 -21.92 -23.63
N SER A 314 -1.03 -22.95 -22.78
CA SER A 314 -0.79 -24.35 -23.12
C SER A 314 -1.83 -25.27 -22.47
N ASP A 315 -2.02 -26.46 -23.05
CA ASP A 315 -2.90 -27.47 -22.47
C ASP A 315 -2.44 -27.95 -21.09
N GLY A 316 -1.12 -27.93 -20.84
CA GLY A 316 -0.53 -28.26 -19.55
C GLY A 316 -0.95 -27.30 -18.44
N GLU A 317 -0.97 -25.99 -18.70
CA GLU A 317 -1.49 -25.00 -17.74
C GLU A 317 -2.96 -25.28 -17.40
N ARG A 318 -3.81 -25.57 -18.41
CA ARG A 318 -5.24 -25.89 -18.22
C ARG A 318 -5.46 -27.05 -17.27
N LEU A 319 -4.68 -28.12 -17.47
CA LEU A 319 -4.75 -29.31 -16.65
C LEU A 319 -4.34 -29.00 -15.21
N LEU A 320 -3.31 -28.18 -15.01
CA LEU A 320 -2.85 -27.79 -13.68
C LEU A 320 -3.93 -26.99 -12.94
N GLN A 321 -4.59 -26.03 -13.60
CA GLN A 321 -5.70 -25.31 -12.94
C GLN A 321 -6.87 -26.22 -12.64
N ARG A 322 -7.17 -27.18 -13.53
CA ARG A 322 -8.22 -28.15 -13.27
C ARG A 322 -7.90 -28.99 -12.04
N ALA A 323 -6.66 -29.44 -11.90
CA ALA A 323 -6.21 -30.19 -10.72
C ALA A 323 -6.35 -29.35 -9.43
N VAL A 324 -5.87 -28.10 -9.43
CA VAL A 324 -5.95 -27.24 -8.24
C VAL A 324 -7.41 -26.96 -7.84
N GLN A 325 -8.30 -26.74 -8.80
CA GLN A 325 -9.73 -26.61 -8.52
C GLN A 325 -10.31 -27.89 -7.90
N LEU A 326 -9.95 -29.05 -8.43
CA LEU A 326 -10.45 -30.34 -7.92
C LEU A 326 -9.95 -30.59 -6.49
N HIS A 327 -8.71 -30.24 -6.17
CA HIS A 327 -8.13 -30.32 -4.84
C HIS A 327 -8.91 -29.44 -3.84
N GLU A 328 -9.22 -28.20 -4.21
CA GLU A 328 -10.06 -27.30 -3.39
C GLU A 328 -11.47 -27.85 -3.11
N PHE A 329 -12.04 -28.58 -4.07
CA PHE A 329 -13.32 -29.25 -3.92
C PHE A 329 -13.23 -30.61 -3.20
N GLY A 330 -12.05 -30.97 -2.67
CA GLY A 330 -11.79 -32.22 -1.95
C GLY A 330 -11.80 -33.46 -2.86
N GLN A 331 -11.62 -33.29 -4.17
CA GLN A 331 -11.55 -34.39 -5.13
C GLN A 331 -10.10 -34.86 -5.31
N GLU A 332 -9.51 -35.42 -4.25
CA GLU A 332 -8.09 -35.80 -4.20
C GLU A 332 -7.71 -36.87 -5.23
N ASP A 333 -8.58 -37.87 -5.45
CA ASP A 333 -8.35 -38.95 -6.43
C ASP A 333 -8.20 -38.42 -7.86
N GLU A 334 -9.06 -37.48 -8.27
CA GLU A 334 -9.03 -36.88 -9.61
C GLU A 334 -7.88 -35.89 -9.76
N THR A 335 -7.59 -35.13 -8.70
CA THR A 335 -6.46 -34.21 -8.63
C THR A 335 -5.15 -34.95 -8.85
N ARG A 336 -4.93 -36.02 -8.08
CA ARG A 336 -3.72 -36.84 -8.14
C ARG A 336 -3.51 -37.43 -9.53
N LYS A 337 -4.58 -37.93 -10.17
CA LYS A 337 -4.50 -38.43 -11.56
C LYS A 337 -4.01 -37.35 -12.52
N ILE A 338 -4.64 -36.18 -12.49
CA ILE A 338 -4.30 -35.09 -13.42
C ILE A 338 -2.85 -34.65 -13.21
N LEU A 339 -2.43 -34.42 -11.96
CA LEU A 339 -1.05 -34.02 -11.67
C LEU A 339 -0.04 -35.10 -12.08
N THR A 340 -0.33 -36.37 -11.84
CA THR A 340 0.55 -37.49 -12.25
C THR A 340 0.76 -37.51 -13.76
N HIS A 341 -0.33 -37.38 -14.53
CA HIS A 341 -0.25 -37.30 -15.98
C HIS A 341 0.49 -36.05 -16.45
N LEU A 342 0.33 -34.93 -15.75
CA LEU A 342 1.01 -33.67 -16.05
C LEU A 342 2.53 -33.80 -15.87
N VAL A 343 2.99 -34.41 -14.78
CA VAL A 343 4.40 -34.70 -14.52
C VAL A 343 4.97 -35.61 -15.61
N MET A 344 4.25 -36.67 -15.98
CA MET A 344 4.68 -37.59 -17.05
C MET A 344 4.79 -36.90 -18.41
N LEU A 345 3.82 -36.04 -18.77
CA LEU A 345 3.75 -35.38 -20.07
C LEU A 345 4.77 -34.24 -20.23
N THR A 346 5.18 -33.62 -19.12
CA THR A 346 6.13 -32.49 -19.12
C THR A 346 7.58 -32.92 -18.87
N GLN A 347 7.83 -34.22 -18.73
CA GLN A 347 9.15 -34.76 -18.41
C GLN A 347 10.13 -34.53 -19.58
N GLY A 348 11.22 -33.81 -19.30
CA GLY A 348 12.33 -33.60 -20.26
C GLY A 348 12.12 -32.45 -21.26
N GLU A 349 11.03 -31.69 -21.16
CA GLU A 349 10.81 -30.49 -21.96
C GLU A 349 11.31 -29.24 -21.23
N ALA A 350 12.30 -28.54 -21.79
CA ALA A 350 12.86 -27.32 -21.19
C ALA A 350 11.83 -26.18 -21.08
N GLU A 351 10.89 -26.09 -22.04
CA GLU A 351 9.82 -25.08 -22.03
C GLU A 351 8.73 -25.39 -20.97
N SER A 352 8.61 -26.65 -20.55
CA SER A 352 7.60 -27.13 -19.59
C SER A 352 8.20 -27.45 -18.22
N LEU A 353 9.48 -27.12 -17.98
CA LEU A 353 10.20 -27.46 -16.75
C LEU A 353 9.52 -26.86 -15.50
N GLU A 354 9.06 -25.62 -15.58
CA GLU A 354 8.35 -24.96 -14.49
C GLU A 354 7.02 -25.66 -14.18
N LEU A 355 6.28 -26.05 -15.22
CA LEU A 355 5.00 -26.75 -15.10
C LEU A 355 5.18 -28.16 -14.52
N HIS A 356 6.25 -28.86 -14.93
CA HIS A 356 6.66 -30.15 -14.39
C HIS A 356 6.94 -30.08 -12.89
N GLN A 357 7.79 -29.14 -12.48
CA GLN A 357 8.16 -28.93 -11.09
C GLN A 357 6.93 -28.62 -10.23
N LEU A 358 6.07 -27.70 -10.70
CA LEU A 358 4.84 -27.34 -9.98
C LEU A 358 3.89 -28.53 -9.78
N ALA A 359 3.71 -29.36 -10.82
CA ALA A 359 2.84 -30.55 -10.71
C ALA A 359 3.44 -31.61 -9.78
N ALA A 360 4.76 -31.79 -9.79
CA ALA A 360 5.47 -32.71 -8.90
C ALA A 360 5.42 -32.24 -7.43
N ASP A 361 5.61 -30.95 -7.18
CA ASP A 361 5.55 -30.37 -5.85
C ASP A 361 4.14 -30.50 -5.25
N LEU A 362 3.08 -30.26 -6.03
CA LEU A 362 1.70 -30.47 -5.57
C LEU A 362 1.40 -31.93 -5.22
N LEU A 363 1.93 -32.88 -6.00
CA LEU A 363 1.82 -34.30 -5.65
C LEU A 363 2.56 -34.60 -4.34
N SER A 364 3.76 -34.04 -4.16
CA SER A 364 4.54 -34.21 -2.93
C SER A 364 3.83 -33.58 -1.72
N GLU A 365 3.22 -32.41 -1.85
CA GLU A 365 2.43 -31.78 -0.77
C GLU A 365 1.18 -32.61 -0.44
N MET A 366 0.52 -33.19 -1.44
CA MET A 366 -0.60 -34.12 -1.25
C MET A 366 -0.15 -35.43 -0.58
N ASP A 367 1.12 -35.81 -0.74
CA ASP A 367 1.74 -36.95 -0.07
C ASP A 367 2.25 -36.61 1.34
N GLU A 368 2.67 -35.37 1.60
CA GLU A 368 3.06 -34.88 2.93
C GLU A 368 1.85 -34.56 3.82
N GLN A 369 0.75 -34.07 3.23
CA GLN A 369 -0.55 -33.93 3.89
C GLN A 369 -1.28 -35.26 4.03
N ALA A 370 -0.75 -36.35 3.45
CA ALA A 370 -1.25 -37.68 3.71
C ALA A 370 -0.92 -38.07 5.16
N ILE A 371 -1.88 -37.78 6.03
CA ILE A 371 -2.16 -38.45 7.30
C ILE A 371 -0.94 -38.51 8.22
N ASP A 372 -0.84 -37.57 9.17
CA ASP A 372 -0.05 -37.83 10.37
C ASP A 372 -0.60 -39.12 11.04
N PRO A 373 0.17 -40.22 11.10
CA PRO A 373 -0.29 -41.45 11.70
C PRO A 373 -0.61 -41.27 13.20
N GLU A 374 -0.08 -40.24 13.85
CA GLU A 374 -0.33 -39.96 15.27
C GLU A 374 -1.69 -39.32 15.54
N GLU A 375 -2.18 -38.46 14.63
CA GLU A 375 -3.40 -37.66 14.85
C GLU A 375 -4.69 -38.49 14.73
N TYR A 376 -4.66 -39.59 13.97
CA TYR A 376 -5.82 -40.48 13.71
C TYR A 376 -5.65 -41.91 14.24
N GLN A 377 -4.72 -42.17 15.17
CA GLN A 377 -4.52 -43.52 15.73
C GLN A 377 -5.81 -44.14 16.26
N LEU A 378 -6.67 -43.33 16.90
CA LEU A 378 -7.96 -43.79 17.40
C LEU A 378 -8.90 -44.20 16.27
N ALA A 379 -8.99 -43.39 15.21
CA ALA A 379 -9.80 -43.69 14.04
C ALA A 379 -9.30 -44.97 13.34
N GLN A 380 -7.99 -45.11 13.13
CA GLN A 380 -7.38 -46.28 12.50
C GLN A 380 -7.56 -47.57 13.32
N ARG A 381 -7.41 -47.51 14.65
CA ARG A 381 -7.68 -48.66 15.53
C ARG A 381 -9.16 -49.05 15.49
N THR A 382 -10.06 -48.07 15.47
CA THR A 382 -11.50 -48.29 15.42
C THR A 382 -11.92 -48.88 14.08
N LEU A 383 -11.37 -48.38 12.97
CA LEU A 383 -11.55 -48.88 11.61
C LEU A 383 -11.08 -50.34 11.49
N THR A 384 -9.88 -50.64 12.01
CA THR A 384 -9.32 -52.00 12.03
C THR A 384 -10.23 -52.95 12.82
N ARG A 385 -10.68 -52.54 14.00
CA ARG A 385 -11.60 -53.33 14.83
C ARG A 385 -12.96 -53.55 14.15
N ALA A 386 -13.50 -52.55 13.46
CA ALA A 386 -14.75 -52.66 12.73
C ALA A 386 -14.63 -53.69 11.59
N ARG A 387 -13.53 -53.67 10.83
CA ARG A 387 -13.21 -54.67 9.79
C ARG A 387 -13.09 -56.09 10.35
N GLU A 388 -12.42 -56.26 11.50
CA GLU A 388 -12.28 -57.57 12.16
C GLU A 388 -13.62 -58.13 12.61
N LEU A 389 -14.49 -57.29 13.20
CA LEU A 389 -15.83 -57.69 13.62
C LEU A 389 -16.70 -58.08 12.43
N GLU A 390 -16.59 -57.37 11.30
CA GLU A 390 -17.30 -57.71 10.08
C GLU A 390 -16.82 -59.03 9.47
N LYS A 391 -15.49 -59.25 9.40
CA LYS A 391 -14.90 -60.53 8.98
C LYS A 391 -15.31 -61.69 9.89
N ALA A 392 -15.53 -61.43 11.18
CA ALA A 392 -16.01 -62.41 12.15
C ALA A 392 -17.55 -62.61 12.10
N GLY A 393 -18.27 -61.97 11.18
CA GLY A 393 -19.73 -62.06 11.06
C GLY A 393 -20.51 -61.34 12.17
N LYS A 394 -19.85 -60.50 12.97
CA LYS A 394 -20.44 -59.73 14.09
C LYS A 394 -20.92 -58.36 13.64
N THR A 395 -21.75 -58.32 12.60
CA THR A 395 -22.19 -57.07 11.96
C THR A 395 -22.91 -56.11 12.92
N LYS A 396 -23.67 -56.64 13.90
CA LYS A 396 -24.35 -55.83 14.92
C LYS A 396 -23.39 -55.02 15.81
N GLU A 397 -22.18 -55.53 16.03
CA GLU A 397 -21.14 -54.87 16.81
C GLU A 397 -20.28 -53.91 15.95
N ALA A 398 -20.16 -54.19 14.65
CA ALA A 398 -19.40 -53.37 13.70
C ALA A 398 -20.15 -52.08 13.29
N ILE A 399 -21.47 -52.15 13.06
CA ILE A 399 -22.30 -51.01 12.64
C ILE A 399 -22.13 -49.74 13.50
N PRO A 400 -22.17 -49.79 14.84
CA PRO A 400 -21.98 -48.58 15.65
C PRO A 400 -20.58 -47.98 15.53
N LEU A 401 -19.54 -48.80 15.27
CA LEU A 401 -18.19 -48.30 15.03
C LEU A 401 -18.11 -47.56 13.68
N TRP A 402 -18.73 -48.11 12.64
CA TRP A 402 -18.84 -47.45 11.34
C TRP A 402 -19.63 -46.14 11.43
N LYS A 403 -20.77 -46.12 12.13
CA LYS A 403 -21.52 -44.88 12.38
C LYS A 403 -20.70 -43.85 13.15
N GLY A 404 -20.01 -44.27 14.21
CA GLY A 404 -19.17 -43.39 15.02
C GLY A 404 -18.03 -42.76 14.20
N LEU A 405 -17.37 -43.54 13.35
CA LEU A 405 -16.33 -43.03 12.44
C LEU A 405 -16.90 -42.03 11.43
N ALA A 406 -18.05 -42.34 10.83
CA ALA A 406 -18.68 -41.45 9.86
C ALA A 406 -19.18 -40.14 10.50
N GLU A 407 -19.72 -40.17 11.72
CA GLU A 407 -20.25 -38.99 12.41
C GLU A 407 -19.13 -38.11 12.98
N LEU A 408 -18.18 -38.69 13.73
CA LEU A 408 -17.14 -37.95 14.44
C LEU A 408 -16.17 -37.24 13.49
N TYR A 409 -15.92 -37.82 12.32
CA TYR A 409 -14.97 -37.30 11.33
C TYR A 409 -15.65 -36.68 10.10
N SER A 410 -16.99 -36.56 10.10
CA SER A 410 -17.79 -36.06 8.96
C SER A 410 -17.36 -34.69 8.41
N ASN A 411 -16.85 -33.81 9.26
CA ASN A 411 -16.45 -32.45 8.92
C ASN A 411 -14.94 -32.27 8.73
N ASP A 412 -14.18 -33.37 8.77
CA ASP A 412 -12.73 -33.36 8.66
C ASP A 412 -12.29 -33.79 7.25
N PRO A 413 -11.76 -32.86 6.41
CA PRO A 413 -11.33 -33.17 5.06
C PRO A 413 -10.19 -34.19 5.02
N ALA A 414 -9.31 -34.20 6.02
CA ALA A 414 -8.15 -35.09 6.07
C ALA A 414 -8.54 -36.54 6.43
N ALA A 415 -9.70 -36.74 7.07
CA ALA A 415 -10.26 -38.06 7.36
C ALA A 415 -11.22 -38.58 6.27
N GLY A 416 -11.24 -37.94 5.09
CA GLY A 416 -12.21 -38.23 4.02
C GLY A 416 -12.27 -39.70 3.60
N GLU A 417 -11.13 -40.40 3.52
CA GLU A 417 -11.11 -41.83 3.19
C GLU A 417 -11.74 -42.71 4.28
N ILE A 418 -11.46 -42.41 5.56
CA ILE A 418 -12.02 -43.12 6.72
C ILE A 418 -13.55 -42.96 6.75
N VAL A 419 -14.02 -41.74 6.52
CA VAL A 419 -15.46 -41.43 6.48
C VAL A 419 -16.14 -42.13 5.30
N ARG A 420 -15.54 -42.09 4.11
CA ARG A 420 -16.06 -42.75 2.91
C ARG A 420 -16.19 -44.26 3.11
N GLU A 421 -15.15 -44.89 3.66
CA GLU A 421 -15.19 -46.32 3.97
C GLU A 421 -16.28 -46.63 5.00
N ALA A 422 -16.35 -45.86 6.09
CA ALA A 422 -17.36 -46.06 7.12
C ALA A 422 -18.79 -45.96 6.58
N GLN A 423 -19.06 -45.01 5.67
CA GLN A 423 -20.37 -44.82 5.05
C GLN A 423 -20.80 -46.01 4.16
N LEU A 424 -19.85 -46.71 3.52
CA LEU A 424 -20.16 -47.89 2.70
C LEU A 424 -20.68 -49.07 3.51
N HIS A 425 -20.23 -49.19 4.77
CA HIS A 425 -20.59 -50.29 5.66
C HIS A 425 -21.77 -49.99 6.60
N ILE A 426 -22.31 -48.77 6.55
CA ILE A 426 -23.56 -48.42 7.25
C ILE A 426 -24.73 -48.86 6.36
N PRO A 427 -25.61 -49.77 6.83
CA PRO A 427 -26.77 -50.17 6.04
C PRO A 427 -27.64 -48.95 5.75
N GLN A 428 -27.88 -48.68 4.45
CA GLN A 428 -28.81 -47.65 4.02
C GLN A 428 -30.19 -48.00 4.59
N GLN A 429 -30.72 -47.15 5.48
CA GLN A 429 -32.14 -47.20 5.79
C GLN A 429 -32.87 -46.79 4.52
N LEU A 430 -33.36 -47.78 3.77
CA LEU A 430 -34.44 -47.54 2.82
C LEU A 430 -35.61 -46.91 3.60
N PRO A 431 -36.27 -45.87 3.05
CA PRO A 431 -37.27 -45.07 3.74
C PRO A 431 -38.45 -45.89 4.26
#